data_AF-A0A968BLW4-F1
#
_entry.id   AF-A0A968BLW4-F1
#
_cell.length_a   1.000
_cell.length_b   1.000
_cell.length_c   1.000
_cell.angle_alpha   90.00
_cell.angle_beta   90.00
_cell.angle_gamma   90.00
#
_symmetry.space_group_name_H-M   'P 1'
#
loop_
_entity.id
_entity.type
_entity.pdbx_description
1 polymer ?
#
loop_
_entity_poly.entity_id
_entity_poly.type
_entity_poly.pdbx_seq_one_letter_code
_entity_poly.pdbx_strand_id
1 'polypeptide(L)'
;MIPDSDLETLQSFNGHGSTTLSAYLRLDTPERRKSAYNEFERQMRSRLDECGHTPECREALQEDMEIVGLYLRTNGHRSYPGLAIFSCAAELFWRVYPLSAPLPTRVSVGPKFDIAPLAQAEQPAVR
;
A
#
# COMPACT_ATOMS: atom_id res chain seq x y z
N MET A 1 -9.10 -9.16 9.06
CA MET A 1 -9.80 -8.04 9.73
C MET A 1 -8.75 -7.16 10.33
N ILE A 2 -8.78 -5.86 10.02
CA ILE A 2 -7.81 -4.90 10.57
C ILE A 2 -8.36 -4.48 11.94
N PRO A 3 -7.54 -4.42 13.01
CA PRO A 3 -8.00 -3.96 14.31
C PRO A 3 -8.54 -2.51 14.25
N ASP A 4 -9.60 -2.20 14.99
CA ASP A 4 -10.16 -0.84 15.03
C ASP A 4 -9.13 0.20 15.46
N SER A 5 -8.23 -0.15 16.39
CA SER A 5 -7.10 0.70 16.82
C SER A 5 -6.13 1.04 15.69
N ASP A 6 -5.95 0.09 14.77
CA ASP A 6 -5.09 0.27 13.61
C ASP A 6 -5.78 1.13 12.55
N LEU A 7 -7.09 0.94 12.36
CA LEU A 7 -7.90 1.83 11.51
C LEU A 7 -7.87 3.27 12.03
N GLU A 8 -8.05 3.48 13.33
CA GLU A 8 -7.95 4.79 13.97
C GLU A 8 -6.55 5.39 13.80
N THR A 9 -5.50 4.58 13.94
CA THR A 9 -4.11 5.01 13.69
C THR A 9 -3.93 5.46 12.25
N LEU A 10 -4.41 4.69 11.26
CA LEU A 10 -4.31 5.05 9.84
C LEU A 10 -5.12 6.32 9.50
N GLN A 11 -6.28 6.50 10.14
CA GLN A 11 -7.15 7.67 9.96
C GLN A 11 -6.55 8.95 10.54
N SER A 12 -5.96 8.84 11.73
CA SER A 12 -5.40 9.96 12.48
C SER A 12 -3.93 10.25 12.13
N PHE A 13 -3.30 9.39 11.32
CA PHE A 13 -1.91 9.57 10.90
C PHE A 13 -1.72 10.93 10.23
N ASN A 14 -0.73 11.67 10.73
CA ASN A 14 -0.30 12.94 10.19
C ASN A 14 1.14 12.78 9.70
N GLY A 15 1.35 12.87 8.39
CA GLY A 15 2.69 12.77 7.80
C GLY A 15 3.59 13.99 8.05
N HIS A 16 3.15 14.98 8.83
CA HIS A 16 3.90 16.21 9.13
C HIS A 16 4.40 16.96 7.87
N GLY A 17 3.63 16.90 6.78
CA GLY A 17 4.00 17.46 5.48
C GLY A 17 4.69 16.47 4.53
N SER A 18 5.08 15.30 5.03
CA SER A 18 5.56 14.18 4.23
C SER A 18 4.43 13.49 3.47
N THR A 19 4.80 12.92 2.34
CA THR A 19 3.90 12.13 1.51
C THR A 19 3.76 10.73 2.08
N THR A 20 2.54 10.20 2.05
CA THR A 20 2.20 8.85 2.48
C THR A 20 1.88 7.96 1.29
N LEU A 21 2.22 6.68 1.40
CA LEU A 21 1.93 5.62 0.44
C LEU A 21 0.84 4.70 0.99
N SER A 22 -0.20 4.47 0.20
CA SER A 22 -1.16 3.36 0.40
C SER A 22 -1.14 2.45 -0.81
N ALA A 23 -0.91 1.16 -0.60
CA ALA A 23 -0.87 0.16 -1.65
C ALA A 23 -1.80 -1.01 -1.33
N TYR A 24 -2.71 -1.29 -2.24
CA TYR A 24 -3.60 -2.44 -2.23
C TYR A 24 -3.16 -3.38 -3.32
N LEU A 25 -2.96 -4.65 -2.99
CA LEU A 25 -2.51 -5.67 -3.94
C LEU A 25 -3.52 -6.80 -4.01
N ARG A 26 -3.91 -7.14 -5.23
CA ARG A 26 -4.73 -8.31 -5.52
C ARG A 26 -3.86 -9.56 -5.62
N LEU A 27 -4.14 -10.58 -4.80
CA LEU A 27 -3.31 -11.79 -4.64
C LEU A 27 -4.12 -13.10 -4.67
N ASP A 28 -5.35 -13.07 -5.18
CA ASP A 28 -6.30 -14.19 -5.20
C ASP A 28 -5.91 -15.34 -6.15
N THR A 29 -5.02 -15.12 -7.11
CA THR A 29 -4.53 -16.17 -8.02
C THR A 29 -2.99 -16.26 -8.04
N PRO A 30 -2.42 -17.44 -8.39
CA PRO A 30 -0.97 -17.58 -8.53
C PRO A 30 -0.35 -16.58 -9.53
N GLU A 31 -1.04 -16.27 -10.63
CA GLU A 31 -0.60 -15.32 -11.65
C GLU A 31 -0.51 -13.92 -11.05
N ARG A 32 -1.54 -13.50 -10.32
CA ARG A 32 -1.58 -12.18 -9.66
C ARG A 32 -0.51 -12.04 -8.58
N ARG A 33 -0.21 -13.12 -7.84
CA ARG A 33 0.90 -13.13 -6.88
C ARG A 33 2.25 -12.95 -7.58
N LYS A 34 2.49 -13.68 -8.68
CA LYS A 34 3.72 -13.57 -9.46
C LYS A 34 3.90 -12.17 -10.06
N SER A 35 2.81 -11.53 -10.49
CA SER A 35 2.85 -10.20 -11.09
C SER A 35 2.74 -9.04 -10.08
N ALA A 36 2.47 -9.31 -8.80
CA ALA A 36 2.13 -8.26 -7.83
C ALA A 36 3.23 -7.22 -7.66
N TYR A 37 4.49 -7.66 -7.60
CA TYR A 37 5.64 -6.77 -7.50
C TYR A 37 5.77 -5.88 -8.74
N ASN A 38 5.71 -6.47 -9.94
CA ASN A 38 5.83 -5.71 -11.19
C ASN A 38 4.69 -4.70 -11.37
N GLU A 39 3.47 -5.08 -10.96
CA GLU A 39 2.30 -4.19 -10.98
C GLU A 39 2.47 -3.02 -10.00
N PHE A 40 2.88 -3.33 -8.77
CA PHE A 40 3.20 -2.32 -7.75
C PHE A 40 4.28 -1.35 -8.24
N GLU A 41 5.41 -1.87 -8.73
CA GLU A 41 6.51 -1.08 -9.25
C GLU A 41 6.07 -0.16 -10.40
N ARG A 42 5.26 -0.67 -11.33
CA ARG A 42 4.73 0.13 -12.44
C ARG A 42 3.87 1.29 -11.94
N GLN A 43 2.96 1.04 -11.00
CA GLN A 43 2.11 2.09 -10.47
C GLN A 43 2.91 3.10 -9.62
N MET A 44 3.88 2.65 -8.83
CA MET A 44 4.79 3.53 -8.07
C MET A 44 5.60 4.46 -8.97
N ARG A 45 6.15 3.95 -10.09
CA ARG A 45 6.89 4.78 -11.05
C ARG A 45 6.02 5.92 -11.59
N SER A 46 4.76 5.64 -11.91
CA SER A 46 3.79 6.67 -12.32
C SER A 46 3.60 7.74 -11.23
N ARG A 47 3.61 7.37 -9.94
CA ARG A 47 3.47 8.32 -8.83
C ARG A 47 4.73 9.11 -8.56
N LEU A 48 5.91 8.51 -8.76
CA LEU A 48 7.19 9.22 -8.67
C LEU A 48 7.29 10.33 -9.73
N ASP A 49 6.72 10.10 -10.91
CA ASP A 49 6.66 11.13 -11.96
C ASP A 49 5.69 12.28 -11.58
N GLU A 50 4.63 11.98 -10.81
CA GLU A 50 3.68 12.98 -10.27
C GLU A 50 4.29 13.89 -9.18
N CYS A 51 5.34 13.45 -8.46
CA CYS A 51 6.08 14.31 -7.49
C CYS A 51 6.81 15.49 -8.16
N GLY A 52 6.96 15.49 -9.49
CA GLY A 52 7.65 16.55 -10.22
C GLY A 52 9.12 16.70 -9.81
N HIS A 53 9.57 17.95 -9.61
CA HIS A 53 10.97 18.28 -9.29
C HIS A 53 11.25 18.45 -7.79
N THR A 54 10.33 18.11 -6.90
CA THR A 54 10.53 18.21 -5.45
C THR A 54 11.40 17.04 -4.97
N PRO A 55 12.69 17.25 -4.63
CA PRO A 55 13.61 16.16 -4.33
C PRO A 55 13.17 15.34 -3.12
N GLU A 56 12.61 15.99 -2.10
CA GLU A 56 12.19 15.36 -0.84
C GLU A 56 11.00 14.41 -1.06
N CYS A 57 10.04 14.80 -1.92
CA CYS A 57 8.91 13.94 -2.31
C CYS A 57 9.40 12.69 -3.02
N ARG A 58 10.36 12.86 -3.93
CA ARG A 58 10.91 11.78 -4.74
C ARG A 58 11.71 10.80 -3.88
N GLU A 59 12.58 11.30 -3.00
CA GLU A 59 13.41 10.48 -2.11
C GLU A 59 12.54 9.65 -1.16
N ALA A 60 11.59 10.28 -0.46
CA ALA A 60 10.69 9.57 0.46
C ALA A 60 9.90 8.45 -0.24
N LEU A 61 9.39 8.69 -1.45
CA LEU A 61 8.67 7.67 -2.22
C LEU A 61 9.59 6.58 -2.79
N GLN A 62 10.85 6.89 -3.09
CA GLN A 62 11.83 5.88 -3.48
C GLN A 62 12.13 4.95 -2.31
N GLU A 63 12.32 5.49 -1.11
CA GLU A 63 12.48 4.69 0.11
C GLU A 63 11.25 3.80 0.38
N ASP A 64 10.04 4.37 0.30
CA ASP A 64 8.80 3.60 0.41
C ASP A 64 8.75 2.47 -0.64
N MET A 65 9.08 2.76 -1.90
CA MET A 65 9.12 1.77 -2.98
C MET A 65 10.11 0.63 -2.70
N GLU A 66 11.27 0.94 -2.14
CA GLU A 66 12.29 -0.04 -1.79
C GLU A 66 11.84 -0.96 -0.66
N ILE A 67 11.29 -0.40 0.43
CA ILE A 67 10.79 -1.17 1.58
C ILE A 67 9.64 -2.08 1.15
N VAL A 68 8.67 -1.56 0.40
CA VAL A 68 7.56 -2.37 -0.14
C VAL A 68 8.07 -3.43 -1.10
N GLY A 69 8.97 -3.07 -2.01
CA GLY A 69 9.55 -4.00 -2.96
C GLY A 69 10.26 -5.16 -2.27
N LEU A 70 11.03 -4.86 -1.22
CA LEU A 70 11.70 -5.88 -0.40
C LEU A 70 10.69 -6.79 0.30
N TYR A 71 9.63 -6.22 0.89
CA TYR A 71 8.57 -7.00 1.52
C TYR A 71 7.91 -7.97 0.53
N LEU A 72 7.55 -7.51 -0.67
CA LEU A 72 6.89 -8.35 -1.67
C LEU A 72 7.77 -9.48 -2.19
N ARG A 73 9.07 -9.23 -2.38
CA ARG A 73 10.03 -10.25 -2.85
C ARG A 73 10.34 -11.31 -1.79
N THR A 74 10.31 -10.96 -0.51
CA THR A 74 10.70 -11.85 0.59
C THR A 74 9.51 -12.55 1.25
N ASN A 75 8.42 -11.82 1.47
CA ASN A 75 7.26 -12.26 2.25
C ASN A 75 5.98 -12.43 1.42
N GLY A 76 6.00 -12.09 0.13
CA GLY A 76 4.83 -12.14 -0.77
C GLY A 76 4.27 -13.54 -1.06
N HIS A 77 4.88 -14.61 -0.52
CA HIS A 77 4.42 -15.98 -0.69
C HIS A 77 3.25 -16.38 0.21
N ARG A 78 2.75 -15.47 1.05
CA ARG A 78 1.65 -15.77 1.97
C ARG A 78 0.30 -15.90 1.22
N SER A 79 -0.47 -16.93 1.57
CA SER A 79 -1.74 -17.30 0.93
C SER A 79 -2.93 -16.43 1.35
N TYR A 80 -2.85 -15.12 1.11
CA TYR A 80 -4.00 -14.21 1.28
C TYR A 80 -4.50 -13.73 -0.08
N PRO A 81 -5.82 -13.52 -0.27
CA PRO A 81 -6.37 -13.03 -1.52
C PRO A 81 -6.10 -11.55 -1.77
N GLY A 82 -5.74 -10.78 -0.74
CA GLY A 82 -5.32 -9.40 -0.88
C GLY A 82 -4.35 -8.95 0.21
N LEU A 83 -3.73 -7.80 -0.02
CA LEU A 83 -2.82 -7.15 0.90
C LEU A 83 -3.05 -5.64 0.88
N ALA A 84 -3.06 -5.00 2.04
CA ALA A 84 -2.96 -3.54 2.18
C ALA A 84 -1.62 -3.20 2.84
N ILE A 85 -0.94 -2.20 2.32
CA ILE A 85 0.32 -1.68 2.84
C ILE A 85 0.21 -0.17 2.99
N PHE A 86 0.64 0.34 4.13
CA PHE A 86 0.69 1.76 4.44
C PHE A 86 2.11 2.11 4.87
N SER A 87 2.72 3.06 4.19
CA SER A 87 4.12 3.46 4.40
C SER A 87 4.27 4.97 4.38
N CYS A 88 5.13 5.48 5.25
CA CYS A 88 5.63 6.84 5.22
C CYS A 88 7.05 6.80 5.77
N ALA A 89 8.03 6.55 4.90
CA ALA A 89 9.43 6.37 5.27
C ALA A 89 9.99 7.54 6.10
N ALA A 90 9.65 8.78 5.71
CA ALA A 90 10.04 10.00 6.42
C ALA A 90 9.63 10.03 7.91
N GLU A 91 8.56 9.34 8.26
CA GLU A 91 8.01 9.27 9.63
C GLU A 91 8.23 7.89 10.26
N LEU A 92 9.05 7.03 9.65
CA LEU A 92 9.32 5.64 10.07
C LEU A 92 8.03 4.82 10.25
N PHE A 93 6.98 5.13 9.50
CA PHE A 93 5.70 4.45 9.60
C PHE A 93 5.62 3.33 8.58
N TRP A 94 5.31 2.12 9.05
CA TRP A 94 5.12 0.94 8.21
C TRP A 94 4.07 0.00 8.79
N ARG A 95 3.05 -0.33 8.01
CA ARG A 95 2.03 -1.32 8.37
C ARG A 95 1.63 -2.16 7.16
N VAL A 96 1.39 -3.45 7.40
CA VAL A 96 0.95 -4.41 6.39
C VAL A 96 -0.18 -5.25 6.93
N TYR A 97 -1.26 -5.35 6.17
CA TYR A 97 -2.49 -6.03 6.55
C TYR A 97 -2.90 -7.04 5.48
N PRO A 98 -2.91 -8.34 5.82
CA PRO A 98 -3.59 -9.35 5.01
C PRO A 98 -5.08 -9.05 4.89
N LEU A 99 -5.60 -9.10 3.67
CA LEU A 99 -7.02 -8.92 3.41
C LEU A 99 -7.68 -10.27 3.11
N SER A 100 -8.87 -10.47 3.67
CA SER A 100 -9.69 -11.68 3.44
C SER A 100 -10.44 -11.64 2.10
N ALA A 101 -10.55 -10.46 1.48
CA ALA A 101 -11.12 -10.25 0.17
C ALA A 101 -10.10 -9.61 -0.78
N PRO A 102 -10.11 -9.96 -2.09
CA PRO A 102 -9.25 -9.31 -3.06
C PRO A 102 -9.75 -7.89 -3.35
N LEU A 103 -8.90 -6.89 -3.14
CA LEU A 103 -9.10 -5.55 -3.67
C LEU A 103 -8.37 -5.38 -5.00
N PRO A 104 -8.84 -4.52 -5.92
CA PRO A 104 -8.09 -4.17 -7.11
C PRO A 104 -6.69 -3.64 -6.76
N THR A 105 -5.68 -4.01 -7.56
CA THR A 105 -4.34 -3.49 -7.32
C THR A 105 -4.30 -1.99 -7.59
N ARG A 106 -4.00 -1.22 -6.54
CA ARG A 106 -4.01 0.24 -6.57
C ARG A 106 -2.92 0.77 -5.65
N VAL A 107 -2.13 1.69 -6.17
CA VAL A 107 -1.19 2.50 -5.43
C VAL A 107 -1.68 3.94 -5.42
N SER A 108 -1.72 4.55 -4.24
CA SER A 108 -2.06 5.96 -4.05
C SER A 108 -1.03 6.62 -3.16
N VAL A 109 -0.74 7.87 -3.50
CA VAL A 109 0.26 8.71 -2.87
C VAL A 109 -0.42 10.02 -2.51
N GLY A 110 -0.24 10.51 -1.28
CA GLY A 110 -0.89 11.75 -0.84
C GLY A 110 -0.59 12.14 0.61
N PRO A 111 -1.19 13.23 1.12
CA PRO A 111 -0.92 13.77 2.46
C PRO A 111 -1.49 12.90 3.59
N LYS A 112 -2.36 11.94 3.27
CA LYS A 112 -2.99 10.99 4.20
C LYS A 112 -3.12 9.63 3.54
N PHE A 113 -3.17 8.58 4.35
CA PHE A 113 -3.44 7.23 3.88
C PHE A 113 -4.83 7.15 3.23
N ASP A 114 -4.89 6.55 2.03
CA ASP A 114 -6.15 6.24 1.34
C ASP A 114 -6.72 4.95 1.92
N ILE A 115 -7.51 5.07 2.98
CA ILE A 115 -8.15 3.94 3.67
C ILE A 115 -9.52 3.57 3.09
N ALA A 116 -10.08 4.38 2.19
CA ALA A 116 -11.43 4.18 1.67
C ALA A 116 -11.64 2.79 1.03
N PRO A 117 -10.64 2.18 0.34
CA PRO A 117 -10.78 0.83 -0.18
C PRO A 117 -10.97 -0.26 0.89
N LEU A 118 -10.54 -0.04 2.14
CA LEU A 118 -10.71 -1.03 3.22
C LEU A 118 -12.17 -1.30 3.53
N ALA A 119 -13.04 -0.29 3.44
CA ALA A 119 -14.48 -0.46 3.64
C ALA A 119 -15.09 -1.49 2.67
N GLN A 120 -14.50 -1.66 1.47
CA GLN A 120 -14.93 -2.67 0.49
C GLN A 120 -14.40 -4.07 0.83
N ALA A 121 -13.24 -4.17 1.48
CA ALA A 121 -12.65 -5.45 1.88
C ALA A 121 -13.33 -6.05 3.12
N GLU A 122 -14.01 -5.24 3.92
CA GLU A 122 -14.75 -5.67 5.11
C GLU A 122 -16.20 -6.06 4.83
N GLN A 123 -16.71 -5.76 3.64
CA GLN A 123 -18.02 -6.24 3.19
C GLN A 123 -17.91 -7.69 2.74
N PRO A 124 -18.77 -8.61 3.22
CA PRO A 124 -18.83 -9.96 2.67
C PRO A 124 -19.15 -9.84 1.17
N ALA A 125 -18.32 -10.45 0.33
CA ALA A 125 -18.54 -10.50 -1.10
C ALA A 125 -19.95 -11.02 -1.38
N VAL A 126 -20.84 -10.14 -1.83
CA VAL A 126 -22.17 -10.53 -2.28
C VAL A 126 -21.95 -11.41 -3.51
N ARG A 127 -22.25 -12.70 -3.36
CA ARG A 127 -22.14 -13.73 -4.39
C ARG A 127 -23.20 -13.55 -5.48
#